data_AF-A0A9N9X3A5-F1
#
_entry.id   AF-A0A9N9X3A5-F1
#
_cell.length_a   1.000
_cell.length_b   1.000
_cell.length_c   1.000
_cell.angle_alpha   90.00
_cell.angle_beta   90.00
_cell.angle_gamma   90.00
#
_symmetry.space_group_name_H-M   'P 1'
#
loop_
_entity.id
_entity.type
_entity.pdbx_description
1 polymer ?
#
loop_
_entity_poly.entity_id
_entity_poly.type
_entity_poly.pdbx_seq_one_letter_code
_entity_poly.pdbx_strand_id
1 'polypeptide(L)'
;MQPPDDLDPDRAAWSGKLQFFLSIIGYSVGLGNIWRFPYLCQQNGGGIPLFLIELGIGQKMRLGSLGVWNTIHPWLGGIGISSCVVTFFVALYYNVIITWCFYYLYALLLSSDTVVYFTSLFPYVVLTIFFVRGITLKGASAGLAHMLTPKVEKLLSPKVWLDAATQVFYSFGLAFGSLIAFGSYNTPKNNCVRDVILVSVCNAVTAIYASVVIFAILGFKATIQQSVRKLFLGSLHQWYSYTE
;
A
#
# COMPACT_ATOMS: atom_id res chain seq x y z
N MET A 1 12.72 25.62 28.12
CA MET A 1 13.39 24.70 27.17
C MET A 1 14.01 23.61 28.04
N GLN A 2 13.37 22.46 28.09
CA GLN A 2 13.71 21.38 29.04
C GLN A 2 14.94 20.61 28.52
N PRO A 3 15.90 20.23 29.37
CA PRO A 3 17.14 19.62 28.93
C PRO A 3 16.92 18.25 28.27
N PRO A 4 17.84 17.78 27.39
CA PRO A 4 17.61 16.63 26.51
C PRO A 4 17.62 15.25 27.19
N ASP A 5 17.92 15.19 28.50
CA ASP A 5 18.18 13.94 29.23
C ASP A 5 17.13 13.62 30.30
N ASP A 6 16.00 14.36 30.33
CA ASP A 6 14.83 14.04 31.16
C ASP A 6 13.97 12.97 30.45
N LEU A 7 14.54 11.78 30.23
CA LEU A 7 13.75 10.63 29.79
C LEU A 7 12.90 10.18 30.98
N ASP A 8 11.63 10.57 30.98
CA ASP A 8 10.60 10.01 31.86
C ASP A 8 10.75 8.46 31.87
N PRO A 9 11.20 7.87 32.99
CA PRO A 9 11.53 6.44 33.05
C PRO A 9 10.31 5.56 32.83
N ASP A 10 9.10 6.08 33.04
CA ASP A 10 7.84 5.36 32.85
C ASP A 10 7.35 5.40 31.39
N ARG A 11 8.02 6.17 30.52
CA ARG A 11 7.64 6.27 29.12
C ARG A 11 8.13 5.08 28.31
N ALA A 12 7.20 4.39 27.67
CA ALA A 12 7.51 3.37 26.67
C ALA A 12 8.45 3.91 25.57
N ALA A 13 9.43 3.11 25.16
CA ALA A 13 10.35 3.42 24.07
C ALA A 13 10.45 2.21 23.14
N TRP A 14 10.92 2.42 21.91
CA TRP A 14 11.23 1.32 21.00
C TRP A 14 12.34 0.45 21.60
N SER A 15 12.14 -0.87 21.65
CA SER A 15 13.13 -1.80 22.19
C SER A 15 14.36 -1.89 21.30
N GLY A 16 14.19 -1.63 20.00
CA GLY A 16 15.29 -1.62 19.03
C GLY A 16 14.94 -0.89 17.75
N LYS A 17 15.99 -0.49 17.02
CA LYS A 17 15.85 0.26 15.78
C LYS A 17 15.14 -0.54 14.68
N LEU A 18 15.39 -1.85 14.64
CA LEU A 18 14.71 -2.76 13.73
C LEU A 18 13.21 -2.84 14.01
N GLN A 19 12.79 -2.87 15.28
CA GLN A 19 11.38 -2.88 15.65
C GLN A 19 10.68 -1.63 15.12
N PHE A 20 11.25 -0.46 15.38
CA PHE A 20 10.74 0.81 14.84
C PHE A 20 10.62 0.77 13.31
N PHE A 21 11.69 0.34 12.62
CA PHE A 21 11.71 0.28 11.16
C PHE A 21 10.67 -0.69 10.59
N LEU A 22 10.56 -1.89 11.14
CA LEU A 22 9.59 -2.88 10.69
C LEU A 22 8.15 -2.41 10.98
N SER A 23 7.91 -1.74 12.11
CA SER A 23 6.59 -1.19 12.42
C SER A 23 6.19 -0.07 11.47
N ILE A 24 7.08 0.88 11.16
CA ILE A 24 6.76 1.99 10.26
C ILE A 24 6.67 1.56 8.79
N ILE A 25 7.48 0.57 8.38
CA ILE A 25 7.36 -0.07 7.07
C ILE A 25 6.05 -0.85 6.99
N GLY A 26 5.70 -1.65 8.00
CA GLY A 26 4.43 -2.38 8.04
C GLY A 26 3.21 -1.46 8.04
N TYR A 27 3.32 -0.29 8.67
CA TYR A 27 2.31 0.76 8.61
C TYR A 27 2.19 1.39 7.21
N SER A 28 3.32 1.69 6.56
CA SER A 28 3.36 2.36 5.24
C SER A 28 3.09 1.40 4.08
N VAL A 29 3.41 0.12 4.24
CA VAL A 29 3.19 -0.92 3.23
C VAL A 29 1.82 -1.55 3.49
N GLY A 30 0.78 -0.80 3.12
CA GLY A 30 -0.60 -1.24 3.25
C GLY A 30 -1.15 -1.90 1.98
N LEU A 31 -2.36 -2.44 2.11
CA LEU A 31 -3.13 -3.02 1.01
C LEU A 31 -3.29 -2.07 -0.20
N GLY A 32 -3.29 -0.75 0.03
CA GLY A 32 -3.35 0.26 -1.03
C GLY A 32 -2.17 0.22 -2.01
N ASN A 33 -0.99 -0.24 -1.59
CA ASN A 33 0.16 -0.43 -2.48
C ASN A 33 -0.03 -1.61 -3.43
N ILE A 34 -0.90 -2.56 -3.08
CA ILE A 34 -1.18 -3.74 -3.90
C ILE A 34 -2.15 -3.36 -5.02
N TRP A 35 -3.34 -2.83 -4.75
CA TRP A 35 -4.33 -2.62 -5.82
C TRP A 35 -4.41 -1.21 -6.40
N ARG A 36 -4.13 -0.16 -5.59
CA ARG A 36 -4.40 1.23 -5.97
C ARG A 36 -3.20 1.85 -6.69
N PHE A 37 -1.99 1.53 -6.24
CA PHE A 37 -0.78 2.03 -6.85
C PHE A 37 -0.57 1.58 -8.32
N PRO A 38 -0.78 0.31 -8.70
CA PRO A 38 -0.66 -0.10 -10.10
C PRO A 38 -1.66 0.62 -11.02
N TYR A 39 -2.87 0.90 -10.50
CA TYR A 39 -3.90 1.65 -11.22
C TYR A 39 -3.50 3.11 -11.47
N LEU A 40 -2.70 3.71 -10.59
CA LEU A 40 -2.35 5.12 -10.56
C LEU A 40 -0.87 5.39 -10.91
N CYS A 41 -0.22 4.49 -11.65
CA CYS A 41 1.24 4.44 -11.85
C CYS A 41 1.82 5.61 -12.69
N GLN A 42 1.72 6.83 -12.15
CA GLN A 42 2.44 8.06 -12.49
C GLN A 42 2.43 8.91 -11.21
N GLN A 43 3.46 8.80 -10.37
CA GLN A 43 3.50 9.51 -9.09
C GLN A 43 4.75 10.35 -8.91
N ASN A 44 4.51 11.60 -8.51
CA ASN A 44 5.52 12.61 -8.20
C ASN A 44 5.80 12.63 -6.69
N GLY A 45 7.07 12.85 -6.32
CA GLY A 45 7.64 12.64 -4.97
C GLY A 45 7.25 13.64 -3.87
N GLY A 46 6.03 14.19 -3.87
CA GLY A 46 5.61 15.25 -2.94
C GLY A 46 5.49 14.86 -1.45
N GLY A 47 5.55 13.57 -1.10
CA GLY A 47 5.30 13.09 0.27
C GLY A 47 6.48 13.09 1.24
N ILE A 48 7.71 13.06 0.73
CA ILE A 48 8.92 12.93 1.56
C ILE A 48 9.09 14.10 2.54
N PRO A 49 8.88 15.37 2.14
CA PRO A 49 8.98 16.49 3.07
C PRO A 49 7.97 16.42 4.21
N LEU A 50 6.72 16.04 3.91
CA LEU A 50 5.66 15.96 4.92
C LEU A 50 5.90 14.81 5.90
N PHE A 51 6.37 13.65 5.39
CA PHE A 51 6.78 12.53 6.24
C PHE A 51 7.90 12.96 7.20
N LEU A 52 8.92 13.66 6.70
CA LEU A 52 10.01 14.15 7.54
C LEU A 52 9.53 15.10 8.65
N ILE A 53 8.60 16.00 8.32
CA ILE A 53 8.02 16.92 9.28
C ILE A 53 7.27 16.18 10.37
N GLU A 54 6.37 15.24 10.03
CA GLU A 54 5.58 14.51 11.02
C GLU A 54 6.45 13.66 11.95
N LEU A 55 7.39 12.90 11.37
CA LEU A 55 8.28 12.05 12.17
C LEU A 55 9.22 12.90 13.04
N GLY A 56 9.75 13.99 12.47
CA GLY A 56 10.67 14.90 13.15
C GLY A 56 10.02 15.67 14.30
N ILE A 57 8.80 16.20 14.10
CA ILE A 57 8.04 16.88 15.15
C ILE A 57 7.69 15.91 16.28
N GLY A 58 7.24 14.70 15.93
CA GLY A 58 6.98 13.64 16.91
C GLY A 58 8.21 13.34 17.76
N GLN A 59 9.36 13.10 17.13
CA GLN A 59 10.62 12.81 17.82
C GLN A 59 11.12 13.97 18.69
N LYS A 60 10.95 15.22 18.23
CA LYS A 60 11.40 16.41 18.97
C LYS A 60 10.51 16.73 20.16
N MET A 61 9.20 16.72 19.97
CA MET A 61 8.24 17.13 21.00
C MET A 61 7.91 15.99 21.96
N ARG A 62 8.13 14.74 21.56
CA ARG A 62 7.83 13.55 22.35
C ARG A 62 6.39 13.59 22.87
N LEU A 63 5.43 13.97 22.03
CA LEU A 63 4.00 13.95 22.35
C LEU A 63 3.25 13.20 21.25
N GLY A 64 2.05 12.71 21.57
CA GLY A 64 1.12 12.22 20.56
C GLY A 64 0.58 13.36 19.69
N SER A 65 -0.09 13.03 18.57
CA SER A 65 -0.60 14.01 17.60
C SER A 65 -1.36 15.18 18.26
N LEU A 66 -2.34 14.88 19.13
CA LEU A 66 -3.11 15.91 19.83
C LEU A 66 -2.26 16.80 20.73
N GLY A 67 -1.33 16.21 21.49
CA GLY A 67 -0.43 16.94 22.36
C GLY A 67 0.50 17.88 21.58
N VAL A 68 1.09 17.39 20.48
CA VAL A 68 1.94 18.17 19.59
C VAL A 68 1.24 19.44 19.10
N TRP A 69 0.04 19.29 18.52
CA TRP A 69 -0.66 20.44 17.94
C TRP A 69 -1.11 21.45 18.99
N ASN A 70 -1.56 20.99 20.15
CA ASN A 70 -1.96 21.86 21.26
C ASN A 70 -0.77 22.62 21.87
N THR A 71 0.41 21.99 21.94
CA THR A 71 1.64 22.64 22.42
C THR A 71 2.22 23.65 21.42
N ILE A 72 2.06 23.43 20.11
CA ILE A 72 2.49 24.41 19.09
C ILE A 72 1.64 25.68 19.19
N HIS A 73 0.32 25.54 19.19
CA HIS A 73 -0.60 26.65 19.41
C HIS A 73 -1.99 26.11 19.79
N PRO A 74 -2.68 26.65 20.81
CA PRO A 74 -3.97 26.11 21.26
C PRO A 74 -5.04 26.03 20.16
N TRP A 75 -5.03 26.96 19.19
CA TRP A 75 -5.98 26.95 18.07
C TRP A 75 -5.71 25.83 17.05
N LEU A 76 -4.49 25.29 17.01
CA LEU A 76 -4.12 24.17 16.14
C LEU A 76 -4.54 22.82 16.75
N GLY A 77 -4.98 22.77 18.00
CA GLY A 77 -5.45 21.54 18.65
C GLY A 77 -6.54 20.80 17.86
N GLY A 78 -7.34 21.52 17.07
CA GLY A 78 -8.31 20.95 16.14
C GLY A 78 -7.71 19.98 15.11
N ILE A 79 -6.46 20.18 14.68
CA ILE A 79 -5.74 19.27 13.77
C ILE A 79 -5.58 17.90 14.44
N GLY A 80 -5.16 17.89 15.71
CA GLY A 80 -5.05 16.67 16.50
C GLY A 80 -6.36 15.91 16.62
N ILE A 81 -7.45 16.63 16.96
CA ILE A 81 -8.79 16.04 17.05
C ILE A 81 -9.23 15.47 15.70
N SER A 82 -9.03 16.23 14.61
CA SER A 82 -9.38 15.79 13.26
C SER A 82 -8.62 14.52 12.85
N SER A 83 -7.34 14.41 13.21
CA SER A 83 -6.53 13.22 12.96
C SER A 83 -7.06 11.99 13.71
N CYS A 84 -7.55 12.17 14.95
CA CYS A 84 -8.18 11.10 15.72
C CYS A 84 -9.50 10.65 15.09
N VAL A 85 -10.35 11.59 14.66
CA VAL A 85 -11.64 11.30 14.02
C VAL A 85 -11.44 10.56 12.69
N VAL A 86 -10.53 11.03 11.84
CA VAL A 86 -10.21 10.36 10.57
C VAL A 86 -9.69 8.94 10.83
N THR A 87 -8.73 8.79 11.76
CA THR A 87 -8.18 7.47 12.10
C THR A 87 -9.25 6.52 12.63
N PHE A 88 -10.22 7.02 13.41
CA PHE A 88 -11.34 6.22 13.88
C PHE A 88 -12.19 5.66 12.74
N PHE A 89 -12.63 6.50 11.78
CA PHE A 89 -13.40 6.02 10.63
C PHE A 89 -12.61 5.07 9.74
N VAL A 90 -11.31 5.35 9.55
CA VAL A 90 -10.42 4.47 8.78
C VAL A 90 -10.32 3.11 9.48
N ALA A 91 -10.14 3.09 10.80
CA ALA A 91 -10.07 1.86 11.57
C ALA A 91 -11.36 1.02 11.46
N LEU A 92 -12.55 1.63 11.43
CA LEU A 92 -13.81 0.90 11.33
C LEU A 92 -13.87 0.03 10.06
N TYR A 93 -13.64 0.61 8.88
CA TYR A 93 -13.76 -0.15 7.64
C TYR A 93 -12.58 -1.13 7.45
N TYR A 94 -11.36 -0.78 7.88
CA TYR A 94 -10.22 -1.70 7.78
C TYR A 94 -10.40 -2.93 8.66
N ASN A 95 -10.97 -2.79 9.86
CA ASN A 95 -11.28 -3.94 10.71
C ASN A 95 -12.30 -4.87 10.06
N VAL A 96 -13.32 -4.33 9.37
CA VAL A 96 -14.27 -5.15 8.60
C VAL A 96 -13.56 -5.96 7.52
N ILE A 97 -12.66 -5.35 6.75
CA ILE A 97 -11.88 -6.07 5.73
C ILE A 97 -11.04 -7.19 6.37
N ILE A 98 -10.38 -6.91 7.50
CA ILE A 98 -9.58 -7.90 8.24
C ILE A 98 -10.48 -9.05 8.74
N THR A 99 -11.67 -8.75 9.26
CA THR A 99 -12.66 -9.77 9.66
C THR A 99 -13.04 -10.66 8.49
N TRP A 100 -13.25 -10.11 7.28
CA TRP A 100 -13.54 -10.90 6.09
C TRP A 100 -12.36 -11.80 5.71
N CYS A 101 -11.13 -11.29 5.78
CA CYS A 101 -9.93 -12.09 5.56
C CYS A 101 -9.85 -13.28 6.54
N PHE A 102 -10.11 -13.04 7.83
CA PHE A 102 -10.14 -14.11 8.84
C PHE A 102 -11.31 -15.08 8.64
N TYR A 103 -12.47 -14.60 8.22
CA TYR A 103 -13.61 -15.44 7.89
C TYR A 103 -13.26 -16.43 6.76
N TYR A 104 -12.66 -15.94 5.67
CA TYR A 104 -12.21 -16.81 4.58
C TYR A 104 -11.07 -17.74 4.99
N LEU A 105 -10.14 -17.29 5.84
CA LEU A 105 -9.08 -18.13 6.38
C LEU A 105 -9.65 -19.25 7.28
N TYR A 106 -10.59 -18.93 8.15
CA TYR A 106 -11.26 -19.89 9.03
C TYR A 106 -12.08 -20.90 8.22
N ALA A 107 -12.82 -20.43 7.22
CA ALA A 107 -13.55 -21.27 6.28
C ALA A 107 -12.61 -22.22 5.52
N LEU A 108 -11.38 -21.79 5.21
CA LEU A 108 -10.33 -22.61 4.60
C LEU A 108 -9.78 -23.69 5.57
N LEU A 109 -9.63 -23.37 6.86
CA LEU A 109 -8.98 -24.27 7.83
C LEU A 109 -9.90 -25.34 8.42
N LEU A 110 -11.21 -25.08 8.55
CA LEU A 110 -12.16 -25.97 9.23
C LEU A 110 -13.12 -26.72 8.32
N SER A 111 -13.13 -26.37 7.04
CA SER A 111 -13.81 -27.16 6.03
C SER A 111 -13.17 -28.55 5.93
N SER A 112 -13.83 -29.55 6.53
CA SER A 112 -13.41 -30.95 6.54
C SER A 112 -13.74 -31.69 5.24
N ASP A 113 -13.67 -31.01 4.09
CA ASP A 113 -13.96 -31.59 2.80
C ASP A 113 -12.79 -31.33 1.85
N THR A 114 -12.27 -32.39 1.23
CA THR A 114 -11.27 -32.36 0.15
C THR A 114 -11.55 -31.28 -0.90
N VAL A 115 -12.84 -30.93 -1.09
CA VAL A 115 -13.32 -29.87 -1.98
C VAL A 115 -12.87 -28.47 -1.57
N VAL A 116 -12.76 -28.16 -0.27
CA VAL A 116 -12.32 -26.83 0.16
C VAL A 116 -10.81 -26.72 0.12
N TYR A 117 -10.06 -27.75 0.52
CA TYR A 117 -8.61 -27.80 0.27
C TYR A 117 -8.31 -27.65 -1.22
N PHE A 118 -9.07 -28.32 -2.09
CA PHE A 118 -8.98 -28.08 -3.53
C PHE A 118 -9.33 -26.63 -3.85
N THR A 119 -10.53 -26.12 -3.58
CA THR A 119 -10.94 -24.76 -4.01
C THR A 119 -10.13 -23.60 -3.40
N SER A 120 -9.39 -23.81 -2.31
CA SER A 120 -8.56 -22.81 -1.63
C SER A 120 -7.06 -22.93 -1.94
N LEU A 121 -6.46 -24.13 -1.91
CA LEU A 121 -5.06 -24.34 -2.30
C LEU A 121 -4.89 -24.42 -3.79
N PHE A 122 -5.88 -24.89 -4.55
CA PHE A 122 -5.82 -24.91 -6.01
C PHE A 122 -5.56 -23.51 -6.57
N PRO A 123 -6.24 -22.43 -6.13
CA PRO A 123 -5.86 -21.07 -6.49
C PRO A 123 -4.41 -20.73 -6.15
N TYR A 124 -3.86 -21.10 -4.98
CA TYR A 124 -2.48 -20.76 -4.63
C TYR A 124 -1.43 -21.60 -5.37
N VAL A 125 -1.70 -22.88 -5.62
CA VAL A 125 -0.85 -23.76 -6.45
C VAL A 125 -0.92 -23.29 -7.91
N VAL A 126 -2.11 -22.98 -8.41
CA VAL A 126 -2.34 -22.38 -9.73
C VAL A 126 -1.70 -21.00 -9.83
N LEU A 127 -1.76 -20.17 -8.78
CA LEU A 127 -1.11 -18.85 -8.72
C LEU A 127 0.41 -18.96 -8.63
N THR A 128 0.95 -19.96 -7.91
CA THR A 128 2.39 -20.20 -7.83
C THR A 128 2.90 -20.75 -9.16
N ILE A 129 2.16 -21.68 -9.78
CA ILE A 129 2.41 -22.15 -11.14
C ILE A 129 2.27 -21.00 -12.12
N PHE A 130 1.25 -20.13 -12.02
CA PHE A 130 1.07 -18.94 -12.86
C PHE A 130 2.04 -17.81 -12.55
N PHE A 131 2.67 -17.78 -11.38
CA PHE A 131 3.74 -16.85 -11.06
C PHE A 131 5.01 -17.30 -11.76
N VAL A 132 5.42 -18.56 -11.56
CA VAL A 132 6.58 -19.19 -12.23
C VAL A 132 6.39 -19.29 -13.75
N ARG A 133 5.17 -19.61 -14.21
CA ARG A 133 4.81 -19.57 -15.63
C ARG A 133 4.63 -18.15 -16.12
N GLY A 134 4.07 -17.22 -15.35
CA GLY A 134 3.82 -15.84 -15.73
C GLY A 134 5.11 -15.08 -16.04
N ILE A 135 6.16 -15.30 -15.24
CA ILE A 135 7.51 -14.80 -15.54
C ILE A 135 8.19 -15.52 -16.73
N THR A 136 7.66 -16.67 -17.20
CA THR A 136 8.16 -17.42 -18.37
C THR A 136 7.20 -17.47 -19.56
N LEU A 137 6.03 -16.81 -19.50
CA LEU A 137 4.93 -16.94 -20.46
C LEU A 137 4.95 -15.83 -21.51
N LYS A 138 4.66 -16.22 -22.75
CA LYS A 138 4.43 -15.30 -23.87
C LYS A 138 3.15 -14.49 -23.60
N GLY A 139 3.28 -13.19 -23.32
CA GLY A 139 2.16 -12.27 -23.08
C GLY A 139 2.27 -11.46 -21.78
N ALA A 140 3.07 -11.90 -20.80
CA ALA A 140 3.36 -11.07 -19.62
C ALA A 140 4.09 -9.78 -20.00
N SER A 141 4.96 -9.86 -21.01
CA SER A 141 5.62 -8.70 -21.63
C SER A 141 4.63 -7.67 -22.17
N ALA A 142 3.44 -8.07 -22.64
CA ALA A 142 2.43 -7.13 -23.12
C ALA A 142 1.79 -6.33 -21.97
N GLY A 143 1.55 -6.98 -20.81
CA GLY A 143 1.09 -6.30 -19.60
C GLY A 143 2.12 -5.35 -19.03
N LEU A 144 3.40 -5.76 -19.00
CA LEU A 144 4.51 -4.91 -18.59
C LEU A 144 4.76 -3.76 -19.57
N ALA A 145 4.70 -4.01 -20.88
CA ALA A 145 4.77 -2.96 -21.90
C ALA A 145 3.63 -1.94 -21.72
N HIS A 146 2.41 -2.41 -21.41
CA HIS A 146 1.29 -1.52 -21.12
C HIS A 146 1.53 -0.65 -19.88
N MET A 147 2.08 -1.23 -18.80
CA MET A 147 2.44 -0.50 -17.59
C MET A 147 3.49 0.59 -17.85
N LEU A 148 4.48 0.28 -18.68
CA LEU A 148 5.61 1.17 -18.96
C LEU A 148 5.36 2.15 -20.11
N THR A 149 4.25 2.03 -20.86
CA THR A 149 3.94 2.94 -21.96
C THR A 149 3.50 4.30 -21.41
N PRO A 150 4.30 5.37 -21.56
CA PRO A 150 3.97 6.66 -20.98
C PRO A 150 2.86 7.35 -21.78
N LYS A 151 1.76 7.70 -21.12
CA LYS A 151 0.69 8.51 -21.70
C LYS A 151 0.86 9.96 -21.26
N VAL A 152 1.77 10.67 -21.92
CA VAL A 152 2.15 12.06 -21.54
C VAL A 152 0.97 13.03 -21.54
N GLU A 153 -0.01 12.81 -22.42
CA GLU A 153 -1.25 13.60 -22.48
C GLU A 153 -2.02 13.59 -21.16
N LYS A 154 -1.96 12.49 -20.40
CA LYS A 154 -2.63 12.38 -19.11
C LYS A 154 -2.03 13.30 -18.05
N LEU A 155 -0.75 13.70 -18.19
CA LEU A 155 -0.09 14.61 -17.26
C LEU A 155 -0.68 16.02 -17.28
N LEU A 156 -1.38 16.39 -18.36
CA LEU A 156 -2.09 17.68 -18.44
C LEU A 156 -3.37 17.69 -17.60
N SER A 157 -3.87 16.51 -17.19
CA SER A 157 -5.08 16.41 -16.39
C SER A 157 -4.78 16.65 -14.91
N PRO A 158 -5.41 17.64 -14.25
CA PRO A 158 -5.20 17.90 -12.83
C PRO A 158 -5.64 16.73 -11.95
N LYS A 159 -6.55 15.88 -12.44
CA LYS A 159 -7.02 14.68 -11.74
C LYS A 159 -5.89 13.69 -11.48
N VAL A 160 -4.95 13.53 -12.42
CA VAL A 160 -3.82 12.60 -12.28
C VAL A 160 -2.92 13.03 -11.13
N TRP A 161 -2.70 14.33 -10.97
CA TRP A 161 -1.91 14.89 -9.87
C TRP A 161 -2.61 14.77 -8.52
N LEU A 162 -3.94 14.97 -8.48
CA LEU A 162 -4.74 14.77 -7.28
C LEU A 162 -4.73 13.30 -6.83
N ASP A 163 -4.94 12.37 -7.77
CA ASP A 163 -4.94 10.93 -7.48
C ASP A 163 -3.54 10.47 -7.03
N ALA A 164 -2.48 10.98 -7.67
CA ALA A 164 -1.10 10.74 -7.29
C ALA A 164 -0.79 11.24 -5.88
N ALA A 165 -1.13 12.49 -5.57
CA ALA A 165 -0.93 13.05 -4.24
C ALA A 165 -1.72 12.24 -3.19
N THR A 166 -3.00 12.00 -3.44
CA THR A 166 -3.86 11.21 -2.54
C THR A 166 -3.27 9.83 -2.24
N GLN A 167 -2.73 9.15 -3.26
CA GLN A 167 -2.07 7.85 -3.06
C GLN A 167 -0.83 7.96 -2.17
N VAL A 168 -0.01 9.00 -2.31
CA VAL A 168 1.14 9.23 -1.42
C VAL A 168 0.69 9.40 0.05
N PHE A 169 -0.37 10.17 0.29
CA PHE A 169 -0.93 10.36 1.63
C PHE A 169 -1.43 9.05 2.23
N TYR A 170 -2.20 8.26 1.48
CA TYR A 170 -2.69 6.96 1.95
C TYR A 170 -1.61 5.89 2.06
N SER A 171 -0.55 5.97 1.25
CA SER A 171 0.57 5.02 1.28
C SER A 171 1.41 5.23 2.54
N PHE A 172 1.81 6.46 2.84
CA PHE A 172 2.61 6.73 4.05
C PHE A 172 1.77 6.95 5.33
N GLY A 173 0.45 7.09 5.22
CA GLY A 173 -0.41 7.44 6.34
C GLY A 173 -0.19 8.88 6.84
N LEU A 174 0.10 9.79 5.91
CA LEU A 174 0.34 11.21 6.22
C LEU A 174 -0.95 11.87 6.72
N ALA A 175 -0.81 12.84 7.62
CA ALA A 175 -1.87 13.61 8.25
C ALA A 175 -2.80 12.80 9.19
N PHE A 176 -2.50 11.53 9.46
CA PHE A 176 -3.25 10.72 10.45
C PHE A 176 -2.69 10.84 11.87
N GLY A 177 -1.52 11.45 12.05
CA GLY A 177 -0.89 11.63 13.35
C GLY A 177 -0.20 10.37 13.90
N SER A 178 -0.30 9.24 13.20
CA SER A 178 0.39 8.00 13.57
C SER A 178 1.91 8.15 13.48
N LEU A 179 2.43 8.83 12.45
CA LEU A 179 3.87 9.06 12.27
C LEU A 179 4.46 9.95 13.38
N ILE A 180 3.68 10.94 13.86
CA ILE A 180 4.03 11.73 15.04
C ILE A 180 4.16 10.83 16.27
N ALA A 181 3.19 9.92 16.48
CA ALA A 181 3.25 8.96 17.58
C ALA A 181 4.46 8.02 17.46
N PHE A 182 4.72 7.45 16.27
CA PHE A 182 5.90 6.62 15.99
C PHE A 182 7.21 7.35 16.31
N GLY A 183 7.34 8.61 15.87
CA GLY A 183 8.50 9.45 16.12
C GLY A 183 8.68 9.76 17.61
N SER A 184 7.59 9.95 18.36
CA SER A 184 7.62 10.35 19.77
C SER A 184 8.31 9.35 20.71
N TYR A 185 8.40 8.09 20.29
CA TYR A 185 9.05 7.01 21.04
C TYR A 185 10.52 6.82 20.67
N ASN A 186 11.03 7.49 19.63
CA ASN A 186 12.45 7.48 19.28
C ASN A 186 13.27 8.34 20.24
N THR A 187 14.57 8.05 20.35
CA THR A 187 15.49 8.92 21.11
C THR A 187 15.69 10.26 20.38
N PRO A 188 15.90 11.39 21.09
CA PRO A 188 16.05 12.69 20.45
C PRO A 188 17.23 12.77 19.46
N LYS A 189 18.31 12.03 19.73
CA LYS A 189 19.53 11.96 18.91
C LYS A 189 19.39 11.05 17.67
N ASN A 190 18.25 10.37 17.51
CA ASN A 190 18.04 9.46 16.39
C ASN A 190 18.00 10.21 15.03
N ASN A 191 18.59 9.62 13.99
CA ASN A 191 18.60 10.23 12.66
C ASN A 191 17.28 9.98 11.90
N CYS A 192 16.30 10.86 12.12
CA CYS A 192 14.99 10.78 11.47
C CYS A 192 15.03 10.95 9.94
N VAL A 193 16.00 11.70 9.39
CA VAL A 193 16.15 11.90 7.94
C VAL A 193 16.50 10.59 7.25
N ARG A 194 17.48 9.86 7.79
CA ARG A 194 17.86 8.54 7.30
C ARG A 194 16.68 7.57 7.35
N ASP A 195 15.90 7.64 8.43
CA ASP A 195 14.74 6.77 8.60
C ASP A 195 13.70 7.01 7.50
N VAL A 196 13.34 8.28 7.27
CA VAL A 196 12.35 8.68 6.27
C VAL A 196 12.78 8.28 4.87
N ILE A 197 14.05 8.49 4.51
CA ILE A 197 14.58 8.09 3.19
C ILE A 197 14.48 6.57 3.03
N LEU A 198 14.91 5.81 4.03
CA LEU A 198 14.91 4.34 3.95
C LEU A 198 13.49 3.79 3.83
N VAL A 199 12.56 4.27 4.65
CA VAL A 199 11.15 3.87 4.59
C VAL A 199 10.52 4.27 3.25
N SER A 200 10.82 5.46 2.75
CA SER A 200 10.31 5.93 1.44
C SER A 200 10.79 5.06 0.29
N VAL A 201 12.08 4.70 0.28
CA VAL A 201 12.65 3.80 -0.74
C VAL A 201 12.03 2.41 -0.63
N CYS A 202 11.95 1.83 0.57
CA CYS A 202 11.31 0.53 0.78
C CYS A 202 9.87 0.54 0.28
N ASN A 203 9.09 1.55 0.64
CA ASN A 203 7.71 1.71 0.21
C ASN A 203 7.58 1.78 -1.33
N ALA A 204 8.42 2.60 -1.98
CA ALA A 204 8.43 2.73 -3.44
C ALA A 204 8.82 1.41 -4.13
N VAL A 205 9.85 0.72 -3.65
CA VAL A 205 10.28 -0.58 -4.18
C VAL A 205 9.16 -1.61 -4.03
N THR A 206 8.50 -1.68 -2.88
CA THR A 206 7.39 -2.61 -2.67
C THR A 206 6.19 -2.29 -3.57
N ALA A 207 5.86 -1.01 -3.77
CA ALA A 207 4.76 -0.59 -4.64
C ALA A 207 5.04 -0.90 -6.12
N ILE A 208 6.27 -0.67 -6.59
CA ILE A 208 6.70 -1.04 -7.95
C ILE A 208 6.68 -2.56 -8.11
N TYR A 209 7.21 -3.30 -7.14
CA TYR A 209 7.21 -4.76 -7.16
C TYR A 209 5.78 -5.32 -7.25
N ALA A 210 4.86 -4.84 -6.41
CA ALA A 210 3.45 -5.25 -6.46
C ALA A 210 2.80 -4.93 -7.82
N SER A 211 3.12 -3.77 -8.40
CA SER A 211 2.62 -3.37 -9.73
C SER A 211 3.09 -4.28 -10.84
N VAL A 212 4.38 -4.61 -10.86
CA VAL A 212 4.96 -5.55 -11.84
C VAL A 212 4.23 -6.89 -11.79
N VAL A 213 4.02 -7.42 -10.58
CA VAL A 213 3.31 -8.70 -10.38
C VAL A 213 1.88 -8.61 -10.92
N ILE A 214 1.14 -7.55 -10.60
CA ILE A 214 -0.25 -7.39 -11.02
C ILE A 214 -0.38 -7.21 -12.52
N PHE A 215 0.43 -6.34 -13.13
CA PHE A 215 0.38 -6.11 -14.59
C PHE A 215 0.83 -7.33 -15.39
N ALA A 216 1.76 -8.14 -14.87
CA ALA A 216 2.11 -9.42 -15.48
C ALA A 216 0.89 -10.37 -15.52
N ILE A 217 0.16 -10.49 -14.40
CA ILE A 217 -1.07 -11.31 -14.31
C ILE A 217 -2.17 -10.77 -15.24
N LEU A 218 -2.39 -9.45 -15.25
CA LEU A 218 -3.39 -8.81 -16.11
C LEU A 218 -3.08 -8.99 -17.61
N GLY A 219 -1.81 -8.87 -18.01
CA GLY A 219 -1.38 -9.08 -19.40
C GLY A 219 -1.61 -10.51 -19.87
N PHE A 220 -1.31 -11.49 -19.01
CA PHE A 220 -1.64 -12.89 -19.27
C PHE A 220 -3.15 -13.12 -19.42
N LYS A 221 -3.96 -12.59 -18.48
CA LYS A 221 -5.42 -12.69 -18.54
C LYS A 221 -5.99 -12.08 -19.83
N ALA A 222 -5.50 -10.91 -20.24
CA ALA A 222 -5.90 -10.27 -21.49
C ALA A 222 -5.57 -11.11 -22.72
N THR A 223 -4.39 -11.73 -22.76
CA THR A 223 -3.95 -12.59 -23.86
C THR A 223 -4.80 -13.86 -23.98
N ILE A 224 -5.12 -14.51 -22.85
CA ILE A 224 -6.05 -15.65 -22.83
C ILE A 224 -7.44 -15.25 -23.29
N GLN A 225 -7.99 -14.16 -22.75
CA GLN A 225 -9.33 -13.68 -23.11
C GLN A 225 -9.43 -13.42 -24.62
N GLN A 226 -8.40 -12.83 -25.20
CA GLN A 226 -8.36 -12.54 -26.64
C GLN A 226 -8.19 -13.81 -27.48
N SER A 227 -7.46 -14.82 -26.98
CA SER A 227 -7.31 -16.12 -27.64
C SER A 227 -8.62 -16.92 -27.62
N VAL A 228 -9.32 -16.98 -26.48
CA VAL A 228 -10.65 -17.58 -26.36
C VAL A 228 -11.66 -16.88 -27.27
N ARG A 229 -11.63 -15.54 -27.31
CA ARG A 229 -12.50 -14.76 -28.20
C ARG A 229 -12.24 -15.05 -29.68
N LYS A 230 -10.98 -15.20 -30.09
CA LYS A 230 -10.61 -15.57 -31.46
C LYS A 230 -11.07 -16.98 -31.82
N LEU A 231 -10.95 -17.94 -30.90
CA LEU A 231 -11.47 -19.30 -31.11
C LEU A 231 -12.99 -19.29 -31.29
N PHE A 232 -13.71 -18.60 -30.41
CA PHE A 232 -15.17 -18.52 -30.48
C PHE A 232 -15.67 -17.84 -31.76
N LEU A 233 -15.06 -16.71 -32.14
CA LEU A 233 -15.37 -16.02 -33.40
C LEU A 233 -14.97 -16.83 -34.63
N GLY A 234 -13.85 -17.56 -34.57
CA GLY A 234 -13.42 -18.48 -35.61
C GLY A 234 -14.44 -19.61 -35.82
N SER A 235 -14.91 -20.22 -34.73
CA SER A 235 -15.96 -21.24 -34.76
C SER A 235 -17.27 -20.70 -35.31
N LEU A 236 -17.69 -19.49 -34.94
CA LEU A 236 -18.87 -18.83 -35.48
C LEU A 236 -18.76 -18.56 -36.98
N HIS A 237 -17.59 -18.10 -37.44
CA HIS A 237 -17.35 -17.85 -38.85
C HIS A 237 -17.38 -19.15 -39.66
N GLN A 238 -16.78 -20.22 -39.12
CA GLN A 238 -16.83 -21.56 -39.71
C GLN A 238 -18.27 -22.07 -39.80
N TRP A 239 -19.06 -21.91 -38.75
CA TRP A 239 -20.46 -22.31 -38.72
C TRP A 239 -21.30 -21.53 -39.73
N TYR A 240 -21.08 -20.21 -39.84
CA TYR A 240 -21.74 -19.36 -40.84
C TYR A 240 -21.44 -19.81 -42.27
N SER A 241 -20.18 -20.14 -42.56
CA SER A 241 -19.78 -20.67 -43.88
C SER A 241 -20.28 -22.08 -44.21
N TYR A 242 -20.82 -22.82 -43.23
CA TYR A 242 -21.49 -24.12 -43.45
C TYR A 242 -23.00 -23.98 -43.67
N THR A 243 -23.57 -22.80 -43.40
CA THR A 243 -25.02 -22.53 -43.49
C THR A 243 -25.42 -21.67 -44.69
N GLU A 244 -24.47 -21.29 -45.54
CA GLU A 244 -24.68 -20.77 -46.90
C GLU A 244 -24.32 -21.84 -47.94
#